data_AF-A0A7W7CTW8-F1
#
_entry.id   AF-A0A7W7CTW8-F1
#
_cell.length_a   1.000
_cell.length_b   1.000
_cell.length_c   1.000
_cell.angle_alpha   90.00
_cell.angle_beta   90.00
_cell.angle_gamma   90.00
#
_symmetry.space_group_name_H-M   'P 1'
#
loop_
_entity.id
_entity.type
_entity.pdbx_description
1 polymer ?
#
loop_
_entity_poly.entity_id
_entity_poly.type
_entity_poly.pdbx_seq_one_letter_code
_entity_poly.pdbx_strand_id
1 'polypeptide(L)'
;MSDRLLFVHDTGFRPDGANLTQAAVHRALIADDGRNAQIVEDVSAALMRGRNCLVLTRWVAHVAILAARLQDRGHAALSLRGGLSLTGRTAAANRLAQVTAGDGLLAVGTTSFIGLDFDAPALDTLFLAGPISFEGLLLHCVGRVIRPAPGKGVAEIHDYHDPAIRNLAAALQRRRPTYRALGFREGPTV
;
A
#
# COMPACT_ATOMS: atom_id res chain seq x y z
N MET A 1 11.88 18.39 9.00
CA MET A 1 10.77 17.41 9.08
C MET A 1 10.47 17.00 7.66
N SER A 2 10.37 15.69 7.36
CA SER A 2 10.01 15.26 6.00
C SER A 2 8.57 15.66 5.68
N ASP A 3 8.34 16.15 4.46
CA ASP A 3 7.00 16.50 3.97
C ASP A 3 6.12 15.24 3.93
N ARG A 4 4.81 15.40 4.13
CA ARG A 4 3.85 14.28 4.21
C ARG A 4 2.68 14.55 3.28
N LEU A 5 2.59 13.77 2.20
CA LEU A 5 1.59 13.93 1.15
C LEU A 5 0.61 12.76 1.12
N LEU A 6 -0.67 13.08 1.01
CA LEU A 6 -1.76 12.13 0.84
C LEU A 6 -2.33 12.28 -0.56
N PHE A 7 -2.40 11.18 -1.30
CA PHE A 7 -3.05 11.08 -2.60
C PHE A 7 -4.24 10.14 -2.46
N VAL A 8 -5.45 10.67 -2.64
CA VAL A 8 -6.68 9.85 -2.65
C VAL A 8 -7.05 9.52 -4.08
N HIS A 9 -7.23 8.24 -4.36
CA HIS A 9 -7.54 7.72 -5.70
C HIS A 9 -8.94 7.17 -5.71
N ASP A 10 -9.87 7.86 -6.36
CA ASP A 10 -11.20 7.30 -6.62
C ASP A 10 -11.08 6.17 -7.65
N THR A 11 -11.58 4.98 -7.29
CA THR A 11 -11.56 3.81 -8.18
C THR A 11 -12.88 3.66 -8.92
N GLY A 12 -12.81 2.99 -10.08
CA GLY A 12 -14.00 2.58 -10.83
C GLY A 12 -14.69 1.32 -10.29
N PHE A 13 -14.25 0.76 -9.15
CA PHE A 13 -14.68 -0.55 -8.66
C PHE A 13 -16.19 -0.60 -8.41
N ARG A 14 -16.87 -1.44 -9.20
CA ARG A 14 -18.32 -1.66 -9.16
C ARG A 14 -18.58 -3.14 -9.36
N PRO A 15 -18.67 -3.93 -8.28
CA PRO A 15 -18.93 -5.36 -8.40
C PRO A 15 -20.36 -5.61 -8.87
N ASP A 16 -20.53 -6.59 -9.75
CA ASP A 16 -21.84 -6.97 -10.27
C ASP A 16 -22.69 -7.68 -9.20
N GLY A 17 -23.98 -7.35 -9.18
CA GLY A 17 -24.98 -7.96 -8.30
C GLY A 17 -25.47 -7.07 -7.17
N ALA A 18 -26.77 -7.12 -6.90
CA ALA A 18 -27.38 -6.42 -5.76
C ALA A 18 -27.10 -7.16 -4.45
N ASN A 19 -26.92 -6.41 -3.34
CA ASN A 19 -26.81 -6.94 -1.98
C ASN A 19 -25.70 -8.00 -1.77
N LEU A 20 -24.52 -7.76 -2.34
CA LEU A 20 -23.37 -8.63 -2.14
C LEU A 20 -22.96 -8.73 -0.67
N THR A 21 -22.62 -9.95 -0.24
CA THR A 21 -21.99 -10.17 1.06
C THR A 21 -20.60 -9.52 1.10
N GLN A 22 -20.10 -9.21 2.30
CA GLN A 22 -18.75 -8.66 2.48
C GLN A 22 -17.67 -9.53 1.81
N ALA A 23 -17.80 -10.86 1.91
CA ALA A 23 -16.88 -11.80 1.30
C ALA A 23 -16.93 -11.75 -0.23
N ALA A 24 -18.11 -11.57 -0.83
CA ALA A 24 -18.27 -11.41 -2.27
C ALA A 24 -17.66 -10.07 -2.75
N VAL A 25 -17.91 -8.97 -2.03
CA VAL A 25 -17.28 -7.67 -2.32
C VAL A 25 -15.76 -7.78 -2.28
N HIS A 26 -15.20 -8.46 -1.28
CA HIS A 26 -13.75 -8.66 -1.18
C HIS A 26 -13.19 -9.46 -2.37
N ARG A 27 -13.85 -10.57 -2.76
CA ARG A 27 -13.41 -11.36 -3.92
C ARG A 27 -13.46 -10.54 -5.20
N ALA A 28 -14.54 -9.80 -5.40
CA ALA A 28 -14.68 -8.93 -6.57
C ALA A 28 -13.61 -7.84 -6.60
N LEU A 29 -13.31 -7.20 -5.45
CA LEU A 29 -12.27 -6.17 -5.36
C LEU A 29 -10.88 -6.70 -5.73
N ILE A 30 -10.56 -7.92 -5.31
CA ILE A 30 -9.28 -8.57 -5.63
C ILE A 30 -9.19 -8.89 -7.13
N ALA A 31 -10.31 -9.25 -7.75
CA ALA A 31 -10.39 -9.63 -9.15
C ALA A 31 -10.67 -8.44 -10.10
N ASP A 32 -10.88 -7.23 -9.58
CA ASP A 32 -11.24 -6.07 -10.40
C ASP A 32 -10.03 -5.58 -11.21
N ASP A 33 -10.10 -5.81 -12.52
CA ASP A 33 -8.99 -5.51 -13.43
C ASP A 33 -8.68 -4.02 -13.53
N GLY A 34 -9.72 -3.17 -13.55
CA GLY A 34 -9.56 -1.71 -13.68
C GLY A 34 -8.88 -1.10 -12.46
N ARG A 35 -9.33 -1.48 -11.26
CA ARG A 35 -8.72 -1.07 -10.00
C ARG A 35 -7.29 -1.58 -9.86
N ASN A 36 -7.05 -2.84 -10.22
CA ASN A 36 -5.71 -3.41 -10.18
C ASN A 36 -4.77 -2.72 -11.19
N ALA A 37 -5.26 -2.36 -12.38
CA ALA A 37 -4.49 -1.61 -13.37
C ALA A 37 -4.12 -0.22 -12.85
N GLN A 38 -5.06 0.50 -12.24
CA GLN A 38 -4.81 1.80 -11.60
C GLN A 38 -3.71 1.70 -10.54
N ILE A 39 -3.83 0.73 -9.61
CA ILE A 39 -2.83 0.51 -8.55
C ILE A 39 -1.45 0.26 -9.15
N VAL A 40 -1.37 -0.62 -10.16
CA VAL A 40 -0.11 -0.98 -10.79
C VAL A 40 0.51 0.23 -11.50
N GLU A 41 -0.29 1.06 -12.15
CA GLU A 41 0.18 2.28 -12.82
C GLU A 41 0.74 3.29 -11.81
N ASP A 42 0.01 3.59 -10.74
CA ASP A 42 0.46 4.53 -9.72
C ASP A 42 1.75 4.07 -9.01
N VAL A 43 1.83 2.78 -8.71
CA VAL A 43 3.03 2.18 -8.12
C VAL A 43 4.21 2.27 -9.09
N SER A 44 4.00 1.94 -10.37
CA SER A 44 5.04 2.04 -11.39
C SER A 44 5.54 3.48 -11.54
N ALA A 45 4.61 4.45 -11.58
CA ALA A 45 4.94 5.87 -11.63
C ALA A 45 5.76 6.34 -10.42
N ALA A 46 5.44 5.86 -9.21
CA ALA A 46 6.24 6.17 -8.02
C ALA A 46 7.63 5.54 -8.06
N LEU A 47 7.74 4.27 -8.49
CA LEU A 47 9.02 3.58 -8.65
C LEU A 47 9.92 4.28 -9.68
N MET A 48 9.35 4.78 -10.78
CA MET A 48 10.07 5.56 -11.79
C MET A 48 10.60 6.90 -11.25
N ARG A 49 10.02 7.42 -10.16
CA ARG A 49 10.56 8.58 -9.41
C ARG A 49 11.61 8.18 -8.36
N GLY A 50 12.03 6.91 -8.31
CA GLY A 50 12.99 6.37 -7.34
C GLY A 50 12.40 6.10 -5.95
N ARG A 51 11.07 6.13 -5.81
CA ARG A 51 10.41 5.97 -4.50
C ARG A 51 10.50 4.53 -4.02
N ASN A 52 10.71 4.35 -2.72
CA ASN A 52 10.73 3.05 -2.07
C ASN A 52 9.32 2.71 -1.59
N CYS A 53 8.65 1.86 -2.34
CA CYS A 53 7.22 1.63 -2.29
C CYS A 53 6.87 0.39 -1.44
N LEU A 54 5.89 0.57 -0.56
CA LEU A 54 5.22 -0.50 0.19
C LEU A 54 3.74 -0.55 -0.21
N VAL A 55 3.33 -1.66 -0.83
CA VAL A 55 1.94 -1.91 -1.24
C VAL A 55 1.28 -2.87 -0.26
N LEU A 56 0.20 -2.45 0.39
CA LEU A 56 -0.50 -3.24 1.39
C LEU A 56 -1.93 -3.57 1.00
N THR A 57 -2.24 -4.85 1.14
CA THR A 57 -3.59 -5.40 0.99
C THR A 57 -3.92 -6.30 2.18
N ARG A 58 -5.15 -6.78 2.26
CA ARG A 58 -5.57 -7.71 3.33
C ARG A 58 -5.46 -9.18 2.94
N TRP A 59 -5.24 -9.47 1.66
CA TRP A 59 -5.39 -10.82 1.12
C TRP A 59 -4.15 -11.29 0.36
N VAL A 60 -3.72 -12.51 0.67
CA VAL A 60 -2.55 -13.13 0.02
C VAL A 60 -2.77 -13.30 -1.49
N ALA A 61 -3.99 -13.62 -1.93
CA ALA A 61 -4.32 -13.72 -3.36
C ALA A 61 -4.07 -12.39 -4.09
N HIS A 62 -4.42 -11.26 -3.45
CA HIS A 62 -4.22 -9.94 -4.03
C HIS A 62 -2.74 -9.55 -4.07
N VAL A 63 -1.94 -9.95 -3.08
CA VAL A 63 -0.47 -9.80 -3.13
C VAL A 63 0.10 -10.47 -4.37
N ALA A 64 -0.32 -11.72 -4.67
CA ALA A 64 0.15 -12.46 -5.83
C ALA A 64 -0.24 -11.76 -7.16
N ILE A 65 -1.48 -11.28 -7.27
CA ILE A 65 -1.96 -10.56 -8.46
C ILE A 65 -1.16 -9.28 -8.70
N LEU A 66 -1.02 -8.44 -7.67
CA LEU A 66 -0.29 -7.17 -7.80
C LEU A 66 1.20 -7.39 -8.08
N ALA A 67 1.84 -8.35 -7.39
CA ALA A 67 3.24 -8.67 -7.62
C ALA A 67 3.48 -9.19 -9.05
N ALA A 68 2.61 -10.05 -9.57
CA ALA A 68 2.72 -10.52 -10.95
C ALA A 68 2.57 -9.38 -11.97
N ARG A 69 1.55 -8.53 -11.82
CA ARG A 69 1.33 -7.39 -12.73
C ARG A 69 2.44 -6.35 -12.69
N LEU A 70 3.04 -6.13 -11.52
CA LEU A 70 4.20 -5.25 -11.37
C LEU A 70 5.44 -5.88 -12.00
N GLN A 71 5.62 -7.19 -11.87
CA GLN A 71 6.69 -7.93 -12.55
C GLN A 71 6.57 -7.87 -14.08
N ASP A 72 5.36 -7.94 -14.62
CA ASP A 72 5.09 -7.77 -16.06
C ASP A 72 5.47 -6.36 -16.56
N ARG A 73 5.48 -5.37 -15.66
CA ARG A 73 6.00 -4.01 -15.91
C ARG A 73 7.49 -3.84 -15.61
N GLY A 74 8.20 -4.92 -15.28
CA GLY A 74 9.63 -4.91 -14.98
C GLY A 74 9.99 -4.55 -13.53
N HIS A 75 9.00 -4.46 -12.63
CA HIS A 75 9.21 -4.16 -11.22
C HIS A 75 9.22 -5.44 -10.37
N ALA A 76 10.40 -5.86 -9.92
CA ALA A 76 10.54 -7.03 -9.06
C ALA A 76 10.12 -6.71 -7.61
N ALA A 77 9.04 -7.35 -7.14
CA ALA A 77 8.48 -7.13 -5.81
C ALA A 77 9.00 -8.11 -4.75
N LEU A 78 9.41 -7.60 -3.59
CA LEU A 78 9.51 -8.41 -2.39
C LEU A 78 8.11 -8.75 -1.88
N SER A 79 7.73 -10.02 -1.96
CA SER A 79 6.42 -10.50 -1.50
C SER A 79 6.41 -10.76 0.01
N LEU A 80 5.74 -9.89 0.77
CA LEU A 80 5.68 -9.90 2.24
C LEU A 80 4.34 -10.50 2.72
N ARG A 81 4.23 -11.83 2.73
CA ARG A 81 2.99 -12.55 3.06
C ARG A 81 3.16 -13.52 4.23
N GLY A 82 2.05 -13.80 4.91
CA GLY A 82 1.96 -14.94 5.82
C GLY A 82 2.32 -16.25 5.11
N GLY A 83 2.95 -17.18 5.83
CA GLY A 83 3.38 -18.48 5.27
C GLY A 83 4.82 -18.52 4.75
N LEU A 84 5.56 -17.39 4.77
CA LEU A 84 7.01 -17.43 4.55
C LEU A 84 7.71 -18.21 5.68
N SER A 85 8.69 -19.04 5.30
CA SER A 85 9.62 -19.69 6.23
C SER A 85 10.42 -18.63 7.01
N LEU A 86 11.02 -19.02 8.14
CA LEU A 86 11.88 -18.13 8.91
C LEU A 86 13.00 -17.55 8.02
N THR A 87 13.66 -18.39 7.22
CA THR A 87 14.69 -17.97 6.27
C THR A 87 14.18 -16.95 5.26
N GLY A 88 12.99 -17.17 4.69
CA GLY A 88 12.39 -16.23 3.74
C GLY A 88 12.05 -14.87 4.39
N ARG A 89 11.57 -14.88 5.64
CA ARG A 89 11.33 -13.65 6.41
C ARG A 89 12.63 -12.90 6.70
N THR A 90 13.67 -13.59 7.14
CA THR A 90 14.98 -13.01 7.39
C THR A 90 15.59 -12.43 6.12
N ALA A 91 15.49 -13.13 4.98
CA ALA A 91 15.99 -12.62 3.70
C ALA A 91 15.26 -11.33 3.27
N ALA A 92 13.93 -11.29 3.40
CA ALA A 92 13.14 -10.10 3.10
C ALA A 92 13.51 -8.93 4.03
N ALA A 93 13.62 -9.19 5.34
CA ALA A 93 14.01 -8.18 6.32
C ALA A 93 15.43 -7.63 6.04
N ASN A 94 16.39 -8.51 5.74
CA ASN A 94 17.76 -8.11 5.40
C ASN A 94 17.78 -7.27 4.12
N ARG A 95 17.02 -7.65 3.08
CA ARG A 95 16.94 -6.86 1.86
C ARG A 95 16.37 -5.47 2.14
N LEU A 96 15.31 -5.39 2.95
CA LEU A 96 14.68 -4.12 3.35
C LEU A 96 15.61 -3.21 4.17
N ALA A 97 16.44 -3.80 5.05
CA ALA A 97 17.38 -3.06 5.89
C ALA A 97 18.55 -2.42 5.10
N GLN A 98 18.85 -2.94 3.90
CA GLN A 98 19.93 -2.43 3.05
C GLN A 98 19.48 -1.34 2.08
N VAL A 99 18.19 -1.00 2.05
CA VAL A 99 17.64 -0.02 1.11
C VAL A 99 17.98 1.40 1.56
N THR A 100 18.35 2.22 0.58
CA THR A 100 18.60 3.64 0.72
C THR A 100 17.56 4.46 -0.06
N ALA A 101 17.45 5.76 0.25
CA ALA A 101 16.51 6.63 -0.46
C ALA A 101 16.89 6.71 -1.95
N GLY A 102 15.92 6.49 -2.84
CA GLY A 102 16.14 6.55 -4.29
C GLY A 102 16.33 5.18 -4.98
N ASP A 103 16.45 4.08 -4.24
CA ASP A 103 16.71 2.75 -4.79
C ASP A 103 15.56 2.16 -5.62
N GLY A 104 14.35 2.75 -5.55
CA GLY A 104 13.18 2.23 -6.26
C GLY A 104 12.77 0.83 -5.78
N LEU A 105 12.92 0.54 -4.48
CA LEU A 105 12.49 -0.74 -3.91
C LEU A 105 10.96 -0.89 -4.03
N LEU A 106 10.50 -2.08 -4.40
CA LEU A 106 9.10 -2.49 -4.29
C LEU A 106 8.92 -3.64 -3.29
N ALA A 107 8.02 -3.44 -2.32
CA ALA A 107 7.51 -4.50 -1.46
C ALA A 107 5.97 -4.57 -1.55
N VAL A 108 5.41 -5.77 -1.69
CA VAL A 108 3.96 -6.00 -1.75
C VAL A 108 3.59 -7.02 -0.68
N GLY A 109 2.65 -6.68 0.19
CA GLY A 109 2.38 -7.51 1.36
C GLY A 109 0.98 -7.46 1.92
N THR A 110 0.71 -8.40 2.83
CA THR A 110 -0.49 -8.32 3.66
C THR A 110 -0.26 -7.41 4.84
N THR A 111 -1.30 -6.71 5.31
CA THR A 111 -1.21 -5.86 6.51
C THR A 111 -0.77 -6.63 7.76
N SER A 112 -0.97 -7.95 7.81
CA SER A 112 -0.45 -8.80 8.90
C SER A 112 1.07 -8.86 8.97
N PHE A 113 1.78 -8.61 7.86
CA PHE A 113 3.24 -8.58 7.83
C PHE A 113 3.81 -7.32 8.49
N ILE A 114 3.00 -6.25 8.59
CA ILE A 114 3.39 -4.99 9.24
C ILE A 114 3.65 -5.17 10.74
N GLY A 115 3.15 -6.26 11.35
CA GLY A 115 3.47 -6.60 12.74
C GLY A 115 4.86 -7.21 12.96
N LEU A 116 5.67 -7.41 11.91
CA LEU A 116 7.02 -7.96 12.04
C LEU A 116 8.04 -6.87 12.37
N ASP A 117 8.98 -7.18 13.24
CA ASP A 117 10.08 -6.29 13.65
C ASP A 117 11.19 -6.20 12.57
N PHE A 118 10.83 -5.84 11.33
CA PHE A 118 11.83 -5.47 10.33
C PHE A 118 12.09 -3.96 10.37
N ASP A 119 13.33 -3.57 10.09
CA ASP A 119 13.72 -2.17 9.95
C ASP A 119 13.93 -1.83 8.48
N ALA A 120 13.25 -0.77 8.02
CA ALA A 120 13.26 -0.32 6.62
C ALA A 120 12.96 1.18 6.55
N PRO A 121 13.78 2.03 7.20
CA PRO A 121 13.48 3.45 7.33
C PRO A 121 13.46 4.20 5.98
N ALA A 122 14.11 3.64 4.96
CA ALA A 122 14.14 4.16 3.60
C ALA A 122 12.83 4.00 2.81
N LEU A 123 11.88 3.16 3.26
CA LEU A 123 10.54 3.12 2.68
C LEU A 123 9.88 4.49 2.82
N ASP A 124 9.38 5.06 1.74
CA ASP A 124 8.88 6.43 1.73
C ASP A 124 7.52 6.61 1.06
N THR A 125 7.00 5.60 0.36
CA THR A 125 5.66 5.63 -0.23
C THR A 125 4.85 4.40 0.18
N LEU A 126 3.63 4.63 0.70
CA LEU A 126 2.68 3.59 1.11
C LEU A 126 1.46 3.58 0.18
N PHE A 127 1.14 2.43 -0.41
CA PHE A 127 -0.09 2.20 -1.17
C PHE A 127 -1.06 1.33 -0.36
N LEU A 128 -2.25 1.86 -0.08
CA LEU A 128 -3.33 1.14 0.61
C LEU A 128 -4.27 0.47 -0.39
N ALA A 129 -3.81 -0.62 -0.99
CA ALA A 129 -4.54 -1.38 -2.01
C ALA A 129 -5.73 -2.20 -1.46
N GLY A 130 -5.88 -2.33 -0.14
CA GLY A 130 -7.02 -3.01 0.49
C GLY A 130 -7.72 -2.13 1.53
N PRO A 131 -8.96 -2.49 1.93
CA PRO A 131 -9.71 -1.71 2.89
C PRO A 131 -9.11 -1.83 4.29
N ILE A 132 -8.55 -0.72 4.78
CA ILE A 132 -8.10 -0.53 6.17
C ILE A 132 -9.02 0.49 6.83
N SER A 133 -9.64 0.16 7.96
CA SER A 133 -10.58 1.05 8.64
C SER A 133 -10.28 1.25 10.12
N PHE A 134 -9.38 0.44 10.68
CA PHE A 134 -9.02 0.51 12.08
C PHE A 134 -7.78 1.40 12.26
N GLU A 135 -7.90 2.42 13.11
CA GLU A 135 -6.86 3.43 13.32
C GLU A 135 -5.53 2.82 13.76
N GLY A 136 -5.52 1.90 14.72
CA GLY A 136 -4.28 1.28 15.20
C GLY A 136 -3.50 0.56 14.09
N LEU A 137 -4.20 -0.11 13.16
CA LEU A 137 -3.54 -0.74 12.02
C LEU A 137 -3.02 0.30 11.03
N LEU A 138 -3.77 1.37 10.79
CA LEU A 138 -3.32 2.47 9.93
C LEU A 138 -2.05 3.11 10.48
N LEU A 139 -1.99 3.40 11.78
CA LEU A 139 -0.81 3.96 12.44
C LEU A 139 0.41 3.06 12.25
N HIS A 140 0.26 1.75 12.38
CA HIS A 140 1.37 0.81 12.12
C HIS A 140 1.82 0.83 10.65
N CYS A 141 0.88 0.90 9.70
CA CYS A 141 1.22 0.94 8.28
C CYS A 141 1.94 2.24 7.92
N VAL A 142 1.38 3.39 8.32
CA VAL A 142 1.97 4.71 8.06
C VAL A 142 3.30 4.86 8.79
N GLY A 143 3.41 4.30 9.99
CA GLY A 143 4.65 4.21 10.77
C GLY A 143 5.82 3.58 10.02
N ARG A 144 5.57 2.74 8.99
CA ARG A 144 6.63 2.16 8.16
C ARG A 144 7.25 3.17 7.18
N VAL A 145 6.49 4.18 6.76
CA VAL A 145 6.94 5.14 5.73
C VAL A 145 7.23 6.53 6.27
N ILE A 146 6.90 6.84 7.53
CA ILE A 146 7.22 8.17 8.12
C ILE A 146 8.53 8.20 8.94
N ARG A 147 9.22 7.06 9.07
CA ARG A 147 10.51 6.99 9.78
C ARG A 147 11.56 7.85 9.07
N PRO A 148 12.36 8.67 9.79
CA PRO A 148 13.45 9.42 9.18
C PRO A 148 14.52 8.49 8.59
N ALA A 149 15.09 8.86 7.44
CA ALA A 149 16.24 8.21 6.83
C ALA A 149 17.07 9.24 6.05
N PRO A 150 18.39 9.04 5.88
CA PRO A 150 19.20 9.87 4.99
C PRO A 150 18.62 9.92 3.57
N GLY A 151 18.56 11.11 2.97
CA GLY A 151 18.00 11.33 1.62
C GLY A 151 16.48 11.31 1.53
N LYS A 152 15.75 10.99 2.60
CA LYS A 152 14.29 10.90 2.61
C LYS A 152 13.62 12.22 2.99
N GLY A 153 13.31 13.03 1.98
CA GLY A 153 12.66 14.33 2.14
C GLY A 153 11.13 14.29 2.26
N VAL A 154 10.47 13.28 1.68
CA VAL A 154 9.01 13.22 1.55
C VAL A 154 8.49 11.81 1.84
N ALA A 155 7.40 11.71 2.59
CA ALA A 155 6.59 10.50 2.75
C ALA A 155 5.26 10.66 2.01
N GLU A 156 4.86 9.65 1.24
CA GLU A 156 3.63 9.65 0.44
C GLU A 156 2.70 8.52 0.89
N ILE A 157 1.41 8.80 0.97
CA ILE A 157 0.36 7.78 1.10
C ILE A 157 -0.53 7.87 -0.14
N HIS A 158 -0.73 6.74 -0.79
CA HIS A 158 -1.71 6.54 -1.86
C HIS A 158 -2.86 5.71 -1.29
N ASP A 159 -4.04 6.32 -1.20
CA ASP A 159 -5.22 5.75 -0.57
C ASP A 159 -6.34 5.53 -1.61
N TYR A 160 -6.65 4.27 -1.90
CA TYR A 160 -7.69 3.92 -2.87
C TYR A 160 -9.06 3.97 -2.22
N HIS A 161 -9.92 4.82 -2.76
CA HIS A 161 -11.29 5.06 -2.33
C HIS A 161 -12.25 4.41 -3.32
N ASP A 162 -13.10 3.50 -2.81
CA ASP A 162 -14.09 2.77 -3.61
C ASP A 162 -15.50 3.35 -3.35
N PRO A 163 -15.90 4.46 -4.01
CA PRO A 163 -17.09 5.24 -3.66
C PRO A 163 -18.41 4.51 -3.93
N ALA A 164 -18.42 3.58 -4.88
CA ALA A 164 -19.63 2.85 -5.27
C ALA A 164 -20.10 1.85 -4.20
N ILE A 165 -19.26 1.52 -3.22
CA ILE A 165 -19.58 0.55 -2.16
C ILE A 165 -19.57 1.24 -0.80
N ARG A 166 -20.76 1.47 -0.25
CA ARG A 166 -21.00 2.30 0.96
C ARG A 166 -20.03 2.03 2.12
N ASN A 167 -19.80 0.76 2.46
CA ASN A 167 -18.91 0.38 3.58
C ASN A 167 -17.42 0.65 3.29
N LEU A 168 -16.98 0.52 2.03
CA LEU A 168 -15.62 0.84 1.59
C LEU A 168 -15.44 2.36 1.48
N ALA A 169 -16.43 3.08 0.94
CA ALA A 169 -16.43 4.55 0.90
C ALA A 169 -16.28 5.16 2.29
N ALA A 170 -17.01 4.63 3.28
CA ALA A 170 -16.89 5.05 4.67
C ALA A 170 -15.50 4.80 5.29
N ALA A 171 -14.68 3.93 4.69
CA ALA A 171 -13.34 3.63 5.20
C ALA A 171 -12.40 4.83 5.07
N LEU A 172 -12.42 5.55 3.94
CA LEU A 172 -11.61 6.77 3.79
C LEU A 172 -11.96 7.82 4.85
N GLN A 173 -13.25 8.02 5.10
CA GLN A 173 -13.72 8.97 6.11
C GLN A 173 -13.20 8.64 7.51
N ARG A 174 -13.07 7.35 7.84
CA ARG A 174 -12.45 6.90 9.12
C ARG A 174 -10.95 7.12 9.17
N ARG A 175 -10.24 7.07 8.02
CA ARG A 175 -8.78 7.27 7.96
C ARG A 175 -8.37 8.74 7.96
N ARG A 176 -9.20 9.64 7.42
CA ARG A 176 -8.91 11.08 7.28
C ARG A 176 -8.46 11.77 8.58
N PRO A 177 -9.11 11.57 9.75
CA PRO A 177 -8.66 12.19 11.00
C PRO A 177 -7.23 11.79 11.37
N THR A 178 -6.88 10.51 11.22
CA THR A 178 -5.53 10.00 11.52
C THR A 178 -4.49 10.60 10.58
N TYR A 179 -4.78 10.73 9.28
CA TYR A 179 -3.86 11.42 8.35
C TYR A 179 -3.59 12.86 8.76
N ARG A 180 -4.63 13.60 9.14
CA ARG A 180 -4.51 15.00 9.61
C ARG A 180 -3.70 15.08 10.91
N ALA A 181 -3.96 14.18 11.87
CA ALA A 181 -3.21 14.13 13.13
C ALA A 181 -1.72 13.81 12.90
N LEU A 182 -1.41 13.03 11.86
CA LEU A 182 -0.06 12.75 11.41
C LEU A 182 0.51 13.84 10.48
N GLY A 183 -0.17 14.97 10.27
CA GLY A 183 0.33 16.09 9.48
C GLY A 183 0.41 15.83 7.98
N PHE A 184 -0.33 14.84 7.45
CA PHE A 184 -0.48 14.68 6.01
C PHE A 184 -1.37 15.78 5.43
N ARG A 185 -0.92 16.36 4.32
CA ARG A 185 -1.69 17.27 3.47
C ARG A 185 -2.02 16.60 2.15
N GLU A 186 -3.12 17.00 1.52
CA GLU A 186 -3.45 16.51 0.17
C GLU A 186 -2.29 16.88 -0.78
N GLY A 187 -1.85 15.89 -1.56
CA GLY A 187 -0.86 16.06 -2.61
C GLY A 187 -1.45 16.81 -3.81
N PRO A 188 -0.61 17.30 -4.73
CA PRO A 188 -1.09 17.84 -5.98
C PRO A 188 -1.85 16.77 -6.76
N THR A 189 -2.93 17.15 -7.42
CA THR A 189 -3.61 16.27 -8.38
C THR A 189 -2.63 15.97 -9.52
N VAL A 190 -2.34 14.69 -9.73
CA VAL A 190 -1.44 14.19 -10.79
C VAL A 190 -2.26 13.87 -12.02
#